data_AF-A0A3N0WUC4-F1
#
_entry.id   AF-A0A3N0WUC4-F1
#
_cell.length_a   1.000
_cell.length_b   1.000
_cell.length_c   1.000
_cell.angle_alpha   90.00
_cell.angle_beta   90.00
_cell.angle_gamma   90.00
#
_symmetry.space_group_name_H-M   'P 1'
#
loop_
_entity.id
_entity.type
_entity.pdbx_description
1 polymer ?
#
loop_
_entity_poly.entity_id
_entity_poly.type
_entity_poly.pdbx_seq_one_letter_code
_entity_poly.pdbx_strand_id
1 'polypeptide(L)'
;MKNIVFWLRFSVLNFFVVSLLGVIMRYKIAYSLPIVDQKFMQEAHSHFAFYGWITQIIYVLIIRYLHEILPEKQLKKYNLLLIINAVAAYVMIPSFIYNGYYWISIAASTAALLVGFAFFFFLLRDLRGTRDLVKPWFLAGLFFAVISSAGVFNLSYMMATENMNQTLYLASTYYYLHFQYNGFFIFSSIGFLILSLKNIGAVITERNNKLIFWLMFIGCVIGYGLSVLWMKIPLWILAIILLGTIAQTISAFKLYQVVKENWGKVVQNFSALQRFVLMYVGFAFFVKILLQLGSNVPALSQFAFGFRNVVIAYLHLILLMCVSIFLLNQILATNAFRMTKPVTTSLKLLLLGIFLNEAVLGLMGLFSTQYIALPFAPEILLAVSLLIMFSLFFLWFNLKRKTVYKNTSQNLWEVKTKH
;
A
#
# COMPACT_ATOMS: atom_id res chain seq x y z
N MET A 1 20.86 -9.86 -4.80
CA MET A 1 20.55 -8.85 -5.86
C MET A 1 21.66 -7.81 -5.94
N LYS A 2 22.43 -7.78 -7.03
CA LYS A 2 23.52 -6.78 -7.21
C LYS A 2 23.06 -5.31 -7.12
N ASN A 3 21.76 -5.00 -7.18
CA ASN A 3 21.28 -3.62 -7.09
C ASN A 3 19.95 -3.41 -6.31
N ILE A 4 19.76 -4.05 -5.15
CA ILE A 4 18.59 -3.77 -4.27
C ILE A 4 18.45 -2.27 -3.94
N VAL A 5 19.56 -1.56 -3.76
CA VAL A 5 19.60 -0.13 -3.45
C VAL A 5 18.99 0.70 -4.60
N PHE A 6 19.28 0.34 -5.85
CA PHE A 6 18.66 0.97 -7.01
C PHE A 6 17.15 0.81 -6.97
N TRP A 7 16.65 -0.41 -6.77
CA TRP A 7 15.21 -0.67 -6.75
C TRP A 7 14.49 0.05 -5.62
N LEU A 8 15.08 0.11 -4.43
CA LEU A 8 14.54 0.88 -3.30
C LEU A 8 14.46 2.38 -3.63
N ARG A 9 15.52 2.96 -4.22
CA ARG A 9 15.53 4.38 -4.62
C ARG A 9 14.57 4.65 -5.77
N PHE A 10 14.47 3.71 -6.72
CA PHE A 10 13.55 3.75 -7.85
C PHE A 10 12.09 3.72 -7.37
N SER A 11 11.75 2.91 -6.36
CA SER A 11 10.42 2.98 -5.76
C SER A 11 10.13 4.38 -5.20
N VAL A 12 11.05 5.03 -4.48
CA VAL A 12 10.81 6.40 -3.98
C VAL A 12 10.62 7.41 -5.14
N LEU A 13 11.31 7.22 -6.27
CA LEU A 13 11.03 7.97 -7.50
C LEU A 13 9.61 7.74 -8.00
N ASN A 14 9.13 6.50 -7.99
CA ASN A 14 7.76 6.18 -8.40
C ASN A 14 6.75 6.88 -7.48
N PHE A 15 7.00 6.95 -6.17
CA PHE A 15 6.12 7.71 -5.28
C PHE A 15 6.09 9.21 -5.61
N PHE A 16 7.25 9.79 -5.94
CA PHE A 16 7.31 11.17 -6.45
C PHE A 16 6.49 11.35 -7.73
N VAL A 17 6.59 10.44 -8.70
CA VAL A 17 5.78 10.49 -9.94
C VAL A 17 4.28 10.37 -9.63
N VAL A 18 3.86 9.54 -8.67
CA VAL A 18 2.46 9.49 -8.20
C VAL A 18 2.01 10.88 -7.72
N SER A 19 2.83 11.54 -6.89
CA SER A 19 2.52 12.89 -6.40
C SER A 19 2.46 13.94 -7.51
N LEU A 20 3.28 13.82 -8.55
CA LEU A 20 3.26 14.73 -9.70
C LEU A 20 1.92 14.63 -10.44
N LEU A 21 1.46 13.41 -10.72
CA LEU A 21 0.14 13.18 -11.31
C LEU A 21 -0.98 13.70 -10.40
N GLY A 22 -0.83 13.53 -9.08
CA GLY A 22 -1.76 14.07 -8.08
C GLY A 22 -1.85 15.59 -8.10
N VAL A 23 -0.71 16.29 -8.18
CA VAL A 23 -0.64 17.75 -8.30
C VAL A 23 -1.32 18.23 -9.58
N ILE A 24 -1.13 17.56 -10.72
CA ILE A 24 -1.80 17.91 -11.98
C ILE A 24 -3.33 17.82 -11.82
N MET A 25 -3.83 16.76 -11.21
CA MET A 25 -5.27 16.62 -10.93
C MET A 25 -5.78 17.73 -10.00
N ARG A 26 -5.04 18.05 -8.93
CA ARG A 26 -5.44 19.10 -7.98
C ARG A 26 -5.41 20.49 -8.62
N TYR A 27 -4.43 20.73 -9.49
CA TYR A 27 -4.34 21.96 -10.26
C TYR A 27 -5.57 22.13 -11.14
N LYS A 28 -5.96 21.08 -11.88
CA LYS A 28 -7.16 21.12 -12.73
C LYS A 28 -8.47 21.35 -11.95
N ILE A 29 -8.53 20.94 -10.69
CA ILE A 29 -9.70 21.19 -9.83
C ILE A 29 -9.73 22.65 -9.34
N ALA A 30 -8.56 23.23 -9.04
CA ALA A 30 -8.45 24.60 -8.56
C ALA A 30 -8.48 25.64 -9.70
N TYR A 31 -7.96 25.29 -10.86
CA TYR A 31 -7.76 26.18 -12.00
C TYR A 31 -8.10 25.49 -13.33
N SER A 32 -8.44 26.26 -14.35
CA SER A 32 -8.74 25.71 -15.68
C SER A 32 -7.49 25.09 -16.33
N LEU A 33 -7.59 23.81 -16.69
CA LEU A 33 -6.57 23.10 -17.47
C LEU A 33 -7.28 22.24 -18.55
N PRO A 34 -7.67 22.84 -19.69
CA PRO A 34 -8.53 22.18 -20.68
C PRO A 34 -7.84 21.05 -21.44
N ILE A 35 -6.51 21.07 -21.53
CA ILE A 35 -5.71 20.07 -22.26
C ILE A 35 -5.62 18.69 -21.58
N VAL A 36 -5.97 18.60 -20.29
CA VAL A 36 -5.91 17.35 -19.52
C VAL A 36 -7.32 16.87 -19.29
N ASP A 37 -7.66 15.63 -19.62
CA ASP A 37 -8.92 15.03 -19.16
C ASP A 37 -8.79 14.54 -17.70
N GLN A 38 -9.79 14.86 -16.86
CA GLN A 38 -9.69 14.58 -15.41
C GLN A 38 -9.81 13.09 -15.11
N LYS A 39 -10.67 12.38 -15.85
CA LYS A 39 -10.89 10.95 -15.68
C LYS A 39 -9.65 10.19 -16.14
N PHE A 40 -9.10 10.53 -17.30
CA PHE A 40 -7.90 9.90 -17.85
C PHE A 40 -6.67 10.11 -16.96
N MET A 41 -6.49 11.32 -16.43
CA MET A 41 -5.44 11.60 -15.45
C MET A 41 -5.65 10.81 -14.14
N GLN A 42 -6.91 10.65 -13.69
CA GLN A 42 -7.23 9.84 -12.52
C GLN A 42 -6.90 8.34 -12.73
N GLU A 43 -7.18 7.78 -13.91
CA GLU A 43 -6.80 6.41 -14.25
C GLU A 43 -5.27 6.26 -14.28
N ALA A 44 -4.55 7.20 -14.92
CA ALA A 44 -3.09 7.20 -14.93
C ALA A 44 -2.49 7.27 -13.51
N HIS A 45 -3.01 8.17 -12.66
CA HIS A 45 -2.57 8.34 -11.28
C HIS A 45 -2.81 7.08 -10.45
N SER A 46 -4.03 6.55 -10.47
CA SER A 46 -4.42 5.41 -9.63
C SER A 46 -3.71 4.12 -10.04
N HIS A 47 -3.62 3.81 -11.34
CA HIS A 47 -2.89 2.63 -11.81
C HIS A 47 -1.40 2.72 -11.53
N PHE A 48 -0.79 3.89 -11.71
CA PHE A 48 0.63 4.05 -11.37
C PHE A 48 0.86 4.00 -9.85
N ALA A 49 -0.06 4.51 -9.04
CA ALA A 49 0.02 4.38 -7.57
C ALA A 49 -0.03 2.92 -7.12
N PHE A 50 -0.93 2.12 -7.71
CA PHE A 50 -1.09 0.71 -7.35
C PHE A 50 0.06 -0.15 -7.88
N TYR A 51 0.35 -0.11 -9.18
CA TYR A 51 1.35 -0.98 -9.80
C TYR A 51 2.76 -0.42 -9.75
N GLY A 52 2.92 0.87 -10.09
CA GLY A 52 4.23 1.53 -10.17
C GLY A 52 4.84 1.84 -8.81
N TRP A 53 4.03 2.23 -7.81
CA TRP A 53 4.51 2.52 -6.46
C TRP A 53 4.34 1.35 -5.50
N ILE A 54 3.10 1.06 -5.04
CA ILE A 54 2.84 0.16 -3.91
C ILE A 54 3.25 -1.28 -4.23
N THR A 55 2.76 -1.83 -5.34
CA THR A 55 3.06 -3.21 -5.76
C THR A 55 4.56 -3.37 -6.02
N GLN A 56 5.17 -2.41 -6.73
CA GLN A 56 6.60 -2.42 -7.00
C GLN A 56 7.43 -2.51 -5.71
N ILE A 57 7.17 -1.66 -4.72
CA ILE A 57 7.96 -1.70 -3.48
C ILE A 57 7.68 -2.97 -2.66
N ILE A 58 6.43 -3.47 -2.63
CA ILE A 58 6.11 -4.74 -1.99
C ILE A 58 6.94 -5.87 -2.63
N TYR A 59 7.01 -5.94 -3.96
CA TYR A 59 7.85 -6.93 -4.65
C TYR A 59 9.33 -6.77 -4.30
N VAL A 60 9.87 -5.56 -4.33
CA VAL A 60 11.28 -5.31 -3.95
C VAL A 60 11.57 -5.82 -2.54
N LEU A 61 10.69 -5.54 -1.59
CA LEU A 61 10.86 -5.93 -0.19
C LEU A 61 10.65 -7.45 0.02
N ILE A 62 9.72 -8.10 -0.69
CA ILE A 62 9.58 -9.56 -0.67
C ILE A 62 10.83 -10.22 -1.28
N ILE A 63 11.35 -9.72 -2.40
CA ILE A 63 12.57 -10.29 -3.01
C ILE A 63 13.75 -10.13 -2.06
N ARG A 64 13.84 -9.02 -1.31
CA ARG A 64 14.84 -8.84 -0.26
C ARG A 64 14.70 -9.92 0.82
N TYR A 65 13.49 -10.18 1.31
CA TYR A 65 13.22 -11.28 2.24
C TYR A 65 13.62 -12.64 1.67
N LEU A 66 13.27 -12.92 0.41
CA LEU A 66 13.65 -14.17 -0.27
C LEU A 66 15.16 -14.31 -0.46
N HIS A 67 15.92 -13.22 -0.47
CA HIS A 67 17.37 -13.28 -0.62
C HIS A 67 18.06 -13.96 0.56
N GLU A 68 17.43 -13.96 1.74
CA GLU A 68 17.93 -14.63 2.95
C GLU A 68 17.59 -16.13 2.96
N ILE A 69 16.72 -16.59 2.05
CA ILE A 69 16.13 -17.95 2.06
C ILE A 69 16.50 -18.73 0.81
N LEU A 70 16.59 -18.06 -0.35
CA LEU A 70 16.74 -18.69 -1.66
C LEU A 70 18.10 -18.38 -2.31
N PRO A 71 18.69 -19.34 -3.05
CA PRO A 71 19.88 -19.09 -3.85
C PRO A 71 19.67 -18.00 -4.92
N GLU A 72 20.72 -17.23 -5.24
CA GLU A 72 20.63 -16.11 -6.19
C GLU A 72 20.09 -16.51 -7.58
N LYS A 73 20.38 -17.73 -8.04
CA LYS A 73 19.86 -18.27 -9.31
C LYS A 73 18.33 -18.28 -9.34
N GLN A 74 17.67 -18.61 -8.23
CA GLN A 74 16.20 -18.65 -8.15
C GLN A 74 15.58 -17.25 -8.11
N LEU A 75 16.32 -16.24 -7.65
CA LEU A 75 15.82 -14.86 -7.57
C LEU A 75 15.74 -14.15 -8.94
N LYS A 76 16.40 -14.70 -9.97
CA LYS A 76 16.39 -14.11 -11.33
C LYS A 76 14.98 -13.95 -11.90
N LYS A 77 14.09 -14.93 -11.67
CA LYS A 77 12.70 -14.88 -12.15
C LYS A 77 11.92 -13.72 -11.51
N TYR A 78 12.11 -13.46 -10.21
CA TYR A 78 11.45 -12.34 -9.54
C TYR A 78 11.99 -10.99 -10.00
N ASN A 79 13.29 -10.90 -10.28
CA ASN A 79 13.87 -9.68 -10.85
C ASN A 79 13.30 -9.36 -12.24
N LEU A 80 13.07 -10.39 -13.07
CA LEU A 80 12.41 -10.22 -14.36
C LEU A 80 10.97 -9.71 -14.18
N LEU A 81 10.19 -10.34 -13.29
CA LEU A 81 8.84 -9.88 -12.97
C LEU A 81 8.81 -8.43 -12.47
N LEU A 82 9.78 -8.05 -11.65
CA LEU A 82 9.93 -6.69 -11.14
C LEU A 82 10.19 -5.66 -12.26
N ILE A 83 10.99 -6.04 -13.27
CA ILE A 83 11.25 -5.19 -14.44
C ILE A 83 9.99 -5.09 -15.30
N ILE A 84 9.29 -6.20 -15.57
CA ILE A 84 8.06 -6.21 -16.37
C ILE A 84 7.00 -5.32 -15.72
N ASN A 85 6.79 -5.42 -14.40
CA ASN A 85 5.84 -4.57 -13.68
C ASN A 85 6.21 -3.09 -13.78
N ALA A 86 7.49 -2.75 -13.61
CA ALA A 86 7.95 -1.37 -13.76
C ALA A 86 7.69 -0.83 -15.17
N VAL A 87 8.07 -1.56 -16.21
CA VAL A 87 7.83 -1.15 -17.60
C VAL A 87 6.34 -0.98 -17.88
N ALA A 88 5.52 -1.96 -17.48
CA ALA A 88 4.06 -1.90 -17.63
C ALA A 88 3.47 -0.67 -16.94
N ALA A 89 3.88 -0.37 -15.70
CA ALA A 89 3.43 0.81 -14.97
C ALA A 89 3.80 2.12 -15.66
N TYR A 90 5.02 2.24 -16.17
CA TYR A 90 5.44 3.46 -16.88
C TYR A 90 4.74 3.63 -18.24
N VAL A 91 4.43 2.54 -18.95
CA VAL A 91 3.62 2.58 -20.19
C VAL A 91 2.17 3.01 -19.89
N MET A 92 1.63 2.63 -18.73
CA MET A 92 0.28 3.03 -18.32
C MET A 92 0.12 4.56 -18.19
N ILE A 93 1.15 5.31 -17.77
CA ILE A 93 1.02 6.77 -17.60
C ILE A 93 0.62 7.49 -18.91
N PRO A 94 1.46 7.50 -19.97
CA PRO A 94 1.14 8.24 -21.18
C PRO A 94 -0.05 7.64 -21.92
N SER A 95 -0.26 6.32 -21.82
CA SER A 95 -1.40 5.68 -22.45
C SER A 95 -2.73 6.14 -21.81
N PHE A 96 -2.89 6.01 -20.49
CA PHE A 96 -4.12 6.47 -19.85
C PHE A 96 -4.38 7.97 -20.07
N ILE A 97 -3.34 8.82 -20.05
CA ILE A 97 -3.49 10.25 -20.33
C ILE A 97 -3.99 10.50 -21.77
N TYR A 98 -3.53 9.72 -22.74
CA TYR A 98 -3.88 9.90 -24.15
C TYR A 98 -5.35 9.55 -24.44
N ASN A 99 -5.83 8.38 -24.01
CA ASN A 99 -7.18 7.92 -24.37
C ASN A 99 -7.84 6.98 -23.35
N GLY A 100 -7.50 7.10 -22.06
CA GLY A 100 -8.10 6.28 -21.01
C GLY A 100 -7.89 4.78 -21.25
N TYR A 101 -8.97 3.99 -21.26
CA TYR A 101 -8.94 2.55 -21.53
C TYR A 101 -9.01 2.26 -23.04
N TYR A 102 -7.85 2.24 -23.68
CA TYR A 102 -7.67 1.76 -25.06
C TYR A 102 -6.62 0.65 -25.08
N TRP A 103 -6.36 0.05 -26.23
CA TRP A 103 -5.61 -1.21 -26.33
C TRP A 103 -4.22 -1.19 -25.64
N ILE A 104 -3.47 -0.07 -25.67
CA ILE A 104 -2.15 0.01 -25.00
C ILE A 104 -2.29 0.01 -23.48
N SER A 105 -3.19 0.82 -22.92
CA SER A 105 -3.39 0.89 -21.47
C SER A 105 -3.99 -0.42 -20.94
N ILE A 106 -4.86 -1.07 -21.71
CA ILE A 106 -5.39 -2.42 -21.42
C ILE A 106 -4.27 -3.47 -21.47
N ALA A 107 -3.42 -3.47 -22.50
CA ALA A 107 -2.31 -4.41 -22.60
C ALA A 107 -1.30 -4.23 -21.46
N ALA A 108 -0.94 -2.99 -21.12
CA ALA A 108 -0.01 -2.70 -20.04
C ALA A 108 -0.57 -3.07 -18.66
N SER A 109 -1.82 -2.72 -18.38
CA SER A 109 -2.49 -3.12 -17.12
C SER A 109 -2.66 -4.63 -17.01
N THR A 110 -2.96 -5.32 -18.12
CA THR A 110 -3.03 -6.79 -18.18
C THR A 110 -1.66 -7.41 -17.92
N ALA A 111 -0.58 -6.87 -18.49
CA ALA A 111 0.77 -7.35 -18.23
C ALA A 111 1.15 -7.21 -16.75
N ALA A 112 0.85 -6.07 -16.11
CA ALA A 112 1.08 -5.85 -14.69
C ALA A 112 0.23 -6.82 -13.82
N LEU A 113 -1.02 -7.06 -14.21
CA LEU A 113 -1.90 -8.03 -13.57
C LEU A 113 -1.31 -9.45 -13.62
N LEU A 114 -0.90 -9.91 -14.81
CA LEU A 114 -0.30 -11.23 -15.03
C LEU A 114 1.02 -11.41 -14.27
N VAL A 115 1.82 -10.35 -14.11
CA VAL A 115 2.99 -10.38 -13.23
C VAL A 115 2.57 -10.74 -11.80
N GLY A 116 1.46 -10.21 -11.29
CA GLY A 116 0.92 -10.56 -9.98
C GLY A 116 0.59 -12.04 -9.82
N PHE A 117 -0.03 -12.65 -10.84
CA PHE A 117 -0.28 -14.10 -10.87
C PHE A 117 1.02 -14.90 -10.85
N ALA A 118 1.97 -14.55 -11.72
CA ALA A 118 3.26 -15.23 -11.80
C ALA A 118 4.06 -15.11 -10.49
N PHE A 119 4.06 -13.91 -9.89
CA PHE A 119 4.74 -13.65 -8.62
C PHE A 119 4.13 -14.49 -7.49
N PHE A 120 2.79 -14.55 -7.40
CA PHE A 120 2.10 -15.40 -6.43
C PHE A 120 2.46 -16.87 -6.60
N PHE A 121 2.36 -17.40 -7.82
CA PHE A 121 2.65 -18.80 -8.10
C PHE A 121 4.09 -19.18 -7.75
N PHE A 122 5.07 -18.34 -8.13
CA PHE A 122 6.47 -18.59 -7.78
C PHE A 122 6.70 -18.51 -6.26
N LEU A 123 6.10 -17.53 -5.58
CA LEU A 123 6.26 -17.39 -4.12
C LEU A 123 5.68 -18.60 -3.38
N LEU A 124 4.50 -19.07 -3.81
CA LEU A 124 3.85 -20.24 -3.24
C LEU A 124 4.72 -21.50 -3.40
N ARG A 125 5.31 -21.69 -4.59
CA ARG A 125 6.19 -22.83 -4.88
C ARG A 125 7.48 -22.77 -4.07
N ASP A 126 8.17 -21.62 -4.07
CA ASP A 126 9.50 -21.50 -3.47
C ASP A 126 9.44 -21.47 -1.94
N LEU A 127 8.35 -20.99 -1.34
CA LEU A 127 8.12 -21.06 0.11
C LEU A 127 7.49 -22.39 0.54
N ARG A 128 7.31 -23.37 -0.36
CA ARG A 128 6.78 -24.68 0.04
C ARG A 128 7.75 -25.34 1.03
N GLY A 129 7.22 -25.84 2.15
CA GLY A 129 8.01 -26.47 3.21
C GLY A 129 8.71 -25.51 4.19
N THR A 130 8.80 -24.20 3.90
CA THR A 130 9.37 -23.25 4.87
C THR A 130 8.40 -22.99 6.03
N ARG A 131 8.95 -22.92 7.25
CA ARG A 131 8.23 -22.55 8.48
C ARG A 131 8.70 -21.18 8.95
N ASP A 132 7.95 -20.14 8.58
CA ASP A 132 8.20 -18.77 9.01
C ASP A 132 6.86 -18.08 9.36
N LEU A 133 6.87 -17.24 10.39
CA LEU A 133 5.70 -16.46 10.84
C LEU A 133 5.20 -15.50 9.77
N VAL A 134 6.10 -15.03 8.91
CA VAL A 134 5.83 -14.01 7.88
C VAL A 134 5.20 -14.60 6.62
N LYS A 135 5.53 -15.85 6.30
CA LYS A 135 5.05 -16.57 5.11
C LYS A 135 3.53 -16.46 4.85
N PRO A 136 2.63 -16.76 5.81
CA PRO A 136 1.19 -16.70 5.55
C PRO A 136 0.72 -15.30 5.14
N TRP A 137 1.33 -14.24 5.69
CA TRP A 137 0.99 -12.85 5.37
C TRP A 137 1.33 -12.48 3.92
N PHE A 138 2.52 -12.85 3.44
CA PHE A 138 2.91 -12.58 2.04
C PHE A 138 2.12 -13.41 1.04
N LEU A 139 1.86 -14.69 1.34
CA LEU A 139 1.03 -15.53 0.48
C LEU A 139 -0.41 -15.02 0.43
N ALA A 140 -1.00 -14.65 1.56
CA ALA A 140 -2.35 -14.08 1.61
C ALA A 140 -2.43 -12.74 0.88
N GLY A 141 -1.44 -11.86 1.04
CA GLY A 141 -1.40 -10.59 0.33
C GLY A 141 -1.46 -10.80 -1.20
N LEU A 142 -0.60 -11.67 -1.73
CA LEU A 142 -0.59 -11.96 -3.16
C LEU A 142 -1.82 -12.76 -3.62
N PHE A 143 -2.35 -13.64 -2.78
CA PHE A 143 -3.63 -14.30 -3.02
C PHE A 143 -4.74 -13.26 -3.19
N PHE A 144 -4.81 -12.26 -2.31
CA PHE A 144 -5.80 -11.19 -2.43
C PHE A 144 -5.60 -10.34 -3.69
N ALA A 145 -4.35 -10.10 -4.11
CA ALA A 145 -4.06 -9.47 -5.40
C ALA A 145 -4.65 -10.29 -6.56
N VAL A 146 -4.45 -11.61 -6.55
CA VAL A 146 -5.01 -12.52 -7.55
C VAL A 146 -6.54 -12.51 -7.53
N ILE A 147 -7.19 -12.69 -6.38
CA ILE A 147 -8.67 -12.75 -6.38
C ILE A 147 -9.30 -11.41 -6.73
N SER A 148 -8.63 -10.28 -6.45
CA SER A 148 -9.12 -8.94 -6.82
C SER A 148 -9.33 -8.79 -8.33
N SER A 149 -8.58 -9.55 -9.14
CA SER A 149 -8.68 -9.55 -10.60
C SER A 149 -10.06 -9.96 -11.11
N ALA A 150 -10.85 -10.72 -10.34
CA ALA A 150 -12.21 -11.08 -10.73
C ALA A 150 -13.08 -9.83 -10.96
N GLY A 151 -12.88 -8.77 -10.16
CA GLY A 151 -13.54 -7.48 -10.40
C GLY A 151 -13.10 -6.84 -11.72
N VAL A 152 -11.81 -6.90 -12.05
CA VAL A 152 -11.26 -6.38 -13.31
C VAL A 152 -11.79 -7.18 -14.50
N PHE A 153 -11.82 -8.51 -14.43
CA PHE A 153 -12.36 -9.34 -15.49
C PHE A 153 -13.84 -9.06 -15.76
N ASN A 154 -14.63 -8.83 -14.72
CA ASN A 154 -16.04 -8.44 -14.91
C ASN A 154 -16.16 -7.04 -15.53
N LEU A 155 -15.33 -6.07 -15.13
CA LEU A 155 -15.26 -4.76 -15.79
C LEU A 155 -14.92 -4.89 -17.27
N SER A 156 -13.90 -5.68 -17.61
CA SER A 156 -13.51 -5.94 -19.00
C SER A 156 -14.60 -6.66 -19.80
N TYR A 157 -15.32 -7.59 -19.18
CA TYR A 157 -16.46 -8.27 -19.80
C TYR A 157 -17.60 -7.29 -20.13
N MET A 158 -17.95 -6.40 -19.20
CA MET A 158 -18.95 -5.35 -19.45
C MET A 158 -18.50 -4.39 -20.56
N MET A 159 -17.22 -4.06 -20.61
CA MET A 159 -16.64 -3.24 -21.70
C MET A 159 -16.73 -3.93 -23.05
N ALA A 160 -16.42 -5.22 -23.12
CA ALA A 160 -16.42 -5.99 -24.36
C ALA A 160 -17.84 -6.30 -24.88
N THR A 161 -18.81 -6.41 -23.98
CA THR A 161 -20.21 -6.70 -24.32
C THR A 161 -21.10 -5.46 -24.45
N GLU A 162 -20.52 -4.27 -24.22
CA GLU A 162 -21.24 -2.98 -24.18
C GLU A 162 -22.41 -2.93 -23.17
N ASN A 163 -22.47 -3.89 -22.25
CA ASN A 163 -23.52 -3.99 -21.24
C ASN A 163 -23.06 -3.40 -19.90
N MET A 164 -23.08 -2.07 -19.82
CA MET A 164 -22.66 -1.30 -18.66
C MET A 164 -23.76 -1.18 -17.60
N ASN A 165 -24.02 -2.27 -16.87
CA ASN A 165 -24.88 -2.20 -15.70
C ASN A 165 -24.17 -1.43 -14.56
N GLN A 166 -24.71 -0.28 -14.16
CA GLN A 166 -24.08 0.60 -13.16
C GLN A 166 -23.86 -0.09 -11.81
N THR A 167 -24.80 -0.92 -11.36
CA THR A 167 -24.68 -1.67 -10.09
C THR A 167 -23.51 -2.65 -10.15
N LEU A 168 -23.42 -3.45 -11.22
CA LEU A 168 -22.32 -4.39 -11.41
C LEU A 168 -20.98 -3.67 -11.61
N TYR A 169 -20.97 -2.54 -12.32
CA TYR A 169 -19.78 -1.69 -12.49
C TYR A 169 -19.22 -1.21 -11.14
N LEU A 170 -20.08 -0.65 -10.28
CA LEU A 170 -19.67 -0.18 -8.95
C LEU A 170 -19.24 -1.34 -8.05
N ALA A 171 -20.01 -2.43 -8.02
CA ALA A 171 -19.68 -3.62 -7.23
C ALA A 171 -18.33 -4.21 -7.64
N SER A 172 -18.03 -4.28 -8.95
CA SER A 172 -16.75 -4.80 -9.47
C SER A 172 -15.58 -3.89 -9.15
N THR A 173 -15.78 -2.57 -9.26
CA THR A 173 -14.77 -1.57 -8.91
C THR A 173 -14.41 -1.66 -7.42
N TYR A 174 -15.43 -1.72 -6.55
CA TYR A 174 -15.21 -1.86 -5.11
C TYR A 174 -14.63 -3.21 -4.73
N TYR A 175 -15.00 -4.28 -5.44
CA TYR A 175 -14.41 -5.60 -5.24
C TYR A 175 -12.90 -5.58 -5.50
N TYR A 176 -12.49 -5.02 -6.65
CA TYR A 176 -11.08 -4.85 -6.98
C TYR A 176 -10.35 -4.03 -5.90
N LEU A 177 -10.88 -2.84 -5.58
CA LEU A 177 -10.25 -1.95 -4.60
C LEU A 177 -10.14 -2.62 -3.22
N HIS A 178 -11.22 -3.20 -2.71
CA HIS A 178 -11.25 -3.86 -1.41
C HIS A 178 -10.15 -4.92 -1.28
N PHE A 179 -10.05 -5.85 -2.23
CA PHE A 179 -9.04 -6.91 -2.15
C PHE A 179 -7.62 -6.41 -2.45
N GLN A 180 -7.46 -5.28 -3.14
CA GLN A 180 -6.15 -4.63 -3.27
C GLN A 180 -5.70 -3.98 -1.96
N TYR A 181 -6.45 -3.01 -1.42
CA TYR A 181 -5.96 -2.25 -0.26
C TYR A 181 -6.19 -2.98 1.07
N ASN A 182 -7.35 -3.58 1.33
CA ASN A 182 -7.59 -4.34 2.56
C ASN A 182 -6.92 -5.72 2.55
N GLY A 183 -6.82 -6.32 1.37
CA GLY A 183 -6.14 -7.59 1.17
C GLY A 183 -4.66 -7.40 0.88
N PHE A 184 -4.28 -7.25 -0.38
CA PHE A 184 -2.89 -7.28 -0.81
C PHE A 184 -1.97 -6.34 -0.03
N PHE A 185 -2.29 -5.05 0.04
CA PHE A 185 -1.40 -4.05 0.62
C PHE A 185 -1.30 -4.15 2.15
N ILE A 186 -2.42 -4.30 2.85
CA ILE A 186 -2.43 -4.41 4.31
C ILE A 186 -1.81 -5.73 4.77
N PHE A 187 -2.10 -6.87 4.13
CA PHE A 187 -1.48 -8.15 4.52
C PHE A 187 0.03 -8.14 4.29
N SER A 188 0.48 -7.60 3.17
CA SER A 188 1.91 -7.45 2.90
C SER A 188 2.57 -6.53 3.94
N SER A 189 1.92 -5.43 4.30
CA SER A 189 2.40 -4.48 5.31
C SER A 189 2.50 -5.11 6.71
N ILE A 190 1.48 -5.88 7.12
CA ILE A 190 1.53 -6.64 8.38
C ILE A 190 2.65 -7.69 8.33
N GLY A 191 2.83 -8.38 7.20
CA GLY A 191 3.96 -9.30 7.01
C GLY A 191 5.32 -8.62 7.25
N PHE A 192 5.54 -7.43 6.67
CA PHE A 192 6.76 -6.65 6.92
C PHE A 192 6.87 -6.13 8.35
N LEU A 193 5.76 -5.81 9.02
CA LEU A 193 5.77 -5.43 10.43
C LEU A 193 6.22 -6.60 11.31
N ILE A 194 5.64 -7.79 11.10
CA ILE A 194 6.03 -9.01 11.82
C ILE A 194 7.50 -9.36 11.54
N LEU A 195 7.96 -9.22 10.29
CA LEU A 195 9.36 -9.41 9.94
C LEU A 195 10.27 -8.42 10.68
N SER A 196 9.89 -7.14 10.73
CA SER A 196 10.65 -6.09 11.42
C SER A 196 10.75 -6.36 12.92
N LEU A 197 9.65 -6.77 13.55
CA LEU A 197 9.59 -7.15 14.96
C LEU A 197 10.44 -8.40 15.24
N LYS A 198 10.34 -9.43 14.40
CA LYS A 198 11.16 -10.65 14.48
C LYS A 198 12.65 -10.32 14.43
N ASN A 199 13.07 -9.43 13.53
CA ASN A 199 14.47 -9.06 13.34
C ASN A 199 15.09 -8.32 14.53
N ILE A 200 14.27 -7.66 15.37
CA ILE A 200 14.72 -7.04 16.64
C ILE A 200 14.51 -7.96 17.85
N GLY A 201 14.24 -9.25 17.60
CA GLY A 201 14.07 -10.27 18.63
C GLY A 201 12.75 -10.18 19.39
N ALA A 202 11.70 -9.58 18.82
CA ALA A 202 10.37 -9.55 19.45
C ALA A 202 9.82 -10.97 19.68
N VAL A 203 9.13 -11.18 20.81
CA VAL A 203 8.50 -12.47 21.12
C VAL A 203 7.12 -12.49 20.47
N ILE A 204 6.98 -13.29 19.42
CA ILE A 204 5.71 -13.50 18.72
C ILE A 204 5.50 -15.01 18.61
N THR A 205 4.54 -15.54 19.37
CA THR A 205 4.25 -16.97 19.33
C THR A 205 3.53 -17.35 18.03
N GLU A 206 3.81 -18.54 17.50
CA GLU A 206 3.15 -19.04 16.28
C GLU A 206 1.62 -19.10 16.44
N ARG A 207 1.14 -19.51 17.63
CA ARG A 207 -0.29 -19.53 17.96
C ARG A 207 -0.93 -18.15 17.85
N ASN A 208 -0.29 -17.12 18.43
CA ASN A 208 -0.83 -15.76 18.39
C ASN A 208 -0.81 -15.19 16.96
N ASN A 209 0.29 -15.39 16.22
CA ASN A 209 0.38 -14.97 14.82
C ASN A 209 -0.69 -15.65 13.95
N LYS A 210 -0.93 -16.96 14.12
CA LYS A 210 -1.99 -17.69 13.41
C LYS A 210 -3.40 -17.16 13.73
N LEU A 211 -3.67 -16.86 15.00
CA LEU A 211 -4.96 -16.29 15.41
C LEU A 211 -5.20 -14.93 14.75
N ILE A 212 -4.24 -14.02 14.84
CA ILE A 212 -4.29 -12.70 14.20
C ILE A 212 -4.49 -12.88 12.69
N PHE A 213 -3.70 -13.74 12.06
CA PHE A 213 -3.78 -14.00 10.62
C PHE A 213 -5.18 -14.46 10.19
N TRP A 214 -5.75 -15.49 10.82
CA TRP A 214 -7.04 -16.05 10.40
C TRP A 214 -8.21 -15.11 10.65
N LEU A 215 -8.21 -14.39 11.78
CA LEU A 215 -9.21 -13.36 12.05
C LEU A 215 -9.16 -12.25 11.00
N MET A 216 -7.96 -11.79 10.63
CA MET A 216 -7.80 -10.78 9.57
C MET A 216 -8.22 -11.34 8.20
N PHE A 217 -7.81 -12.56 7.87
CA PHE A 217 -8.04 -13.21 6.57
C PHE A 217 -9.52 -13.44 6.30
N ILE A 218 -10.21 -14.14 7.21
CA ILE A 218 -11.64 -14.42 7.10
C ILE A 218 -12.43 -13.11 7.12
N GLY A 219 -12.07 -12.20 8.04
CA GLY A 219 -12.69 -10.89 8.11
C GLY A 219 -12.49 -10.05 6.84
N CYS A 220 -11.37 -10.20 6.13
CA CYS A 220 -11.13 -9.51 4.85
C CYS A 220 -11.99 -10.09 3.73
N VAL A 221 -12.08 -11.42 3.63
CA VAL A 221 -12.94 -12.09 2.64
C VAL A 221 -14.39 -11.64 2.81
N ILE A 222 -14.91 -11.69 4.05
CA ILE A 222 -16.28 -11.29 4.38
C ILE A 222 -16.47 -9.77 4.24
N GLY A 223 -15.45 -8.99 4.59
CA GLY A 223 -15.49 -7.53 4.66
C GLY A 223 -15.80 -6.83 3.35
N TYR A 224 -15.70 -7.52 2.19
CA TYR A 224 -16.18 -6.97 0.92
C TYR A 224 -17.65 -6.57 1.00
N GLY A 225 -18.46 -7.29 1.78
CA GLY A 225 -19.87 -6.95 1.99
C GLY A 225 -20.10 -5.53 2.51
N LEU A 226 -19.15 -4.96 3.27
CA LEU A 226 -19.22 -3.55 3.70
C LEU A 226 -19.20 -2.58 2.52
N SER A 227 -18.51 -2.94 1.43
CA SER A 227 -18.38 -2.10 0.23
C SER A 227 -19.64 -2.11 -0.65
N VAL A 228 -20.61 -2.96 -0.33
CA VAL A 228 -21.85 -3.15 -1.10
C VAL A 228 -23.11 -3.00 -0.25
N LEU A 229 -23.01 -2.41 0.94
CA LEU A 229 -24.15 -2.15 1.83
C LEU A 229 -25.22 -1.25 1.24
N TRP A 230 -24.90 -0.52 0.17
CA TRP A 230 -25.86 0.27 -0.61
C TRP A 230 -26.80 -0.61 -1.48
N MET A 231 -26.51 -1.90 -1.64
CA MET A 231 -27.40 -2.87 -2.26
C MET A 231 -28.43 -3.41 -1.27
N LYS A 232 -29.57 -3.90 -1.77
CA LYS A 232 -30.56 -4.62 -0.93
C LYS A 232 -30.00 -5.98 -0.55
N ILE A 233 -29.47 -6.10 0.67
CA ILE A 233 -28.83 -7.30 1.19
C ILE A 233 -29.72 -7.97 2.26
N PRO A 234 -29.96 -9.29 2.19
CA PRO A 234 -30.68 -10.03 3.23
C PRO A 234 -30.04 -9.91 4.62
N LEU A 235 -30.86 -9.93 5.67
CA LEU A 235 -30.41 -9.75 7.06
C LEU A 235 -29.33 -10.76 7.49
N TRP A 236 -29.43 -12.01 7.04
CA TRP A 236 -28.45 -13.04 7.37
C TRP A 236 -27.05 -12.73 6.78
N ILE A 237 -26.97 -12.08 5.61
CA ILE A 237 -25.70 -11.63 5.03
C ILE A 237 -25.14 -10.45 5.82
N LEU A 238 -26.01 -9.51 6.26
CA LEU A 238 -25.58 -8.40 7.13
C LEU A 238 -24.99 -8.90 8.45
N ALA A 239 -25.58 -9.94 9.05
CA ALA A 239 -25.03 -10.58 10.26
C ALA A 239 -23.63 -11.17 10.01
N ILE A 240 -23.43 -11.85 8.87
CA ILE A 240 -22.11 -12.36 8.49
C ILE A 240 -21.11 -11.22 8.31
N ILE A 241 -21.50 -10.13 7.64
CA ILE A 241 -20.66 -8.94 7.45
C ILE A 241 -20.24 -8.34 8.79
N LEU A 242 -21.17 -8.21 9.74
CA LEU A 242 -20.88 -7.72 11.09
C LEU A 242 -19.86 -8.62 11.80
N LEU A 243 -20.03 -9.94 11.74
CA LEU A 243 -19.07 -10.90 12.32
C LEU A 243 -17.68 -10.78 11.69
N GLY A 244 -17.61 -10.62 10.37
CA GLY A 244 -16.35 -10.38 9.66
C GLY A 244 -15.66 -9.10 10.13
N THR A 245 -16.45 -8.03 10.33
CA THR A 245 -15.94 -6.75 10.84
C THR A 245 -15.39 -6.89 12.25
N ILE A 246 -16.13 -7.55 13.16
CA ILE A 246 -15.71 -7.81 14.54
C ILE A 246 -14.42 -8.65 14.55
N ALA A 247 -14.32 -9.67 13.70
CA ALA A 247 -13.11 -10.48 13.57
C ALA A 247 -11.88 -9.64 13.19
N GLN A 248 -12.00 -8.73 12.20
CA GLN A 248 -10.90 -7.84 11.84
C GLN A 248 -10.54 -6.86 12.97
N THR A 249 -11.52 -6.35 13.70
CA THR A 249 -11.26 -5.48 14.86
C THR A 249 -10.51 -6.20 15.97
N ILE A 250 -10.92 -7.43 16.31
CA ILE A 250 -10.20 -8.27 17.29
C ILE A 250 -8.78 -8.54 16.80
N SER A 251 -8.60 -8.84 15.51
CA SER A 251 -7.27 -9.03 14.92
C SER A 251 -6.40 -7.77 15.03
N ALA A 252 -6.96 -6.59 14.73
CA ALA A 252 -6.25 -5.33 14.80
C ALA A 252 -5.83 -5.00 16.24
N PHE A 253 -6.72 -5.25 17.21
CA PHE A 253 -6.41 -5.08 18.62
C PHE A 253 -5.31 -6.04 19.09
N LYS A 254 -5.37 -7.32 18.70
CA LYS A 254 -4.31 -8.31 19.00
C LYS A 254 -2.97 -7.94 18.37
N LEU A 255 -2.98 -7.42 17.13
CA LEU A 255 -1.76 -6.89 16.49
C LEU A 255 -1.18 -5.70 17.26
N TYR A 256 -2.02 -4.78 17.73
CA TYR A 256 -1.60 -3.68 18.61
C TYR A 256 -0.99 -4.20 19.92
N GLN A 257 -1.60 -5.21 20.56
CA GLN A 257 -1.04 -5.84 21.76
C GLN A 257 0.38 -6.37 21.52
N VAL A 258 0.62 -7.08 20.41
CA VAL A 258 1.95 -7.59 20.03
C VAL A 258 2.97 -6.46 19.93
N VAL A 259 2.62 -5.33 19.29
CA VAL A 259 3.51 -4.18 19.16
C VAL A 259 3.76 -3.53 20.52
N LYS A 260 2.72 -3.37 21.34
CA LYS A 260 2.80 -2.75 22.67
C LYS A 260 3.68 -3.56 23.63
N GLU A 261 3.48 -4.87 23.69
CA GLU A 261 4.27 -5.78 24.54
C GLU A 261 5.76 -5.79 24.17
N ASN A 262 6.07 -5.58 22.88
CA ASN A 262 7.43 -5.51 22.39
C ASN A 262 7.96 -4.07 22.24
N TRP A 263 7.25 -3.06 22.76
CA TRP A 263 7.61 -1.66 22.57
C TRP A 263 8.99 -1.31 23.13
N GLY A 264 9.40 -1.93 24.24
CA GLY A 264 10.75 -1.75 24.78
C GLY A 264 11.86 -2.09 23.77
N LYS A 265 11.70 -3.20 23.02
CA LYS A 265 12.64 -3.59 21.95
C LYS A 265 12.57 -2.64 20.76
N VAL A 266 11.38 -2.14 20.44
CA VAL A 266 11.19 -1.10 19.41
C VAL A 266 11.93 0.18 19.80
N VAL A 267 11.84 0.63 21.06
CA VAL A 267 12.57 1.80 21.58
C VAL A 267 14.08 1.65 21.47
N GLN A 268 14.61 0.45 21.75
CA GLN A 268 16.05 0.18 21.70
C GLN A 268 16.60 0.12 20.26
N ASN A 269 15.83 -0.40 19.31
CA ASN A 269 16.33 -0.71 17.96
C ASN A 269 15.89 0.30 16.90
N PHE A 270 14.77 1.00 17.10
CA PHE A 270 14.22 1.93 16.11
C PHE A 270 14.55 3.37 16.49
N SER A 271 14.99 4.16 15.50
CA SER A 271 15.17 5.59 15.66
C SER A 271 13.88 6.29 16.08
N ALA A 272 13.98 7.48 16.69
CA ALA A 272 12.81 8.26 17.10
C ALA A 272 11.86 8.55 15.92
N LEU A 273 12.40 8.78 14.72
CA LEU A 273 11.61 9.01 13.52
C LEU A 273 10.85 7.74 13.09
N GLN A 274 11.50 6.57 13.08
CA GLN A 274 10.83 5.30 12.75
C GLN A 274 9.71 4.98 13.75
N ARG A 275 9.91 5.27 15.03
CA ARG A 275 8.88 5.12 16.07
C ARG A 275 7.72 6.07 15.86
N PHE A 276 7.99 7.33 15.55
CA PHE A 276 6.96 8.29 15.20
C PHE A 276 6.15 7.85 13.98
N VAL A 277 6.81 7.37 12.92
CA VAL A 277 6.13 6.82 11.75
C VAL A 277 5.28 5.61 12.09
N LEU A 278 5.76 4.70 12.95
CA LEU A 278 4.95 3.56 13.39
C LEU A 278 3.69 3.99 14.16
N MET A 279 3.77 5.00 15.02
CA MET A 279 2.60 5.58 15.69
C MET A 279 1.66 6.28 14.71
N TYR A 280 2.20 7.02 13.74
CA TYR A 280 1.45 7.71 12.70
C TYR A 280 0.64 6.73 11.82
N VAL A 281 1.29 5.66 11.35
CA VAL A 281 0.63 4.57 10.61
C VAL A 281 -0.36 3.83 11.50
N GLY A 282 -0.01 3.58 12.77
CA GLY A 282 -0.89 2.94 13.74
C GLY A 282 -2.18 3.75 13.97
N PHE A 283 -2.08 5.08 14.03
CA PHE A 283 -3.23 5.98 14.07
C PHE A 283 -4.09 5.86 12.81
N ALA A 284 -3.49 5.94 11.62
CA ALA A 284 -4.24 5.79 10.37
C ALA A 284 -4.96 4.43 10.27
N PHE A 285 -4.28 3.34 10.68
CA PHE A 285 -4.87 2.01 10.73
C PHE A 285 -5.98 1.91 11.78
N PHE A 286 -5.83 2.55 12.95
CA PHE A 286 -6.89 2.63 13.95
C PHE A 286 -8.13 3.38 13.42
N VAL A 287 -7.95 4.55 12.81
CA VAL A 287 -9.04 5.31 12.18
C VAL A 287 -9.73 4.48 11.10
N LYS A 288 -8.97 3.75 10.26
CA LYS A 288 -9.55 2.79 9.30
C LYS A 288 -10.47 1.79 9.98
N ILE A 289 -10.04 1.15 11.07
CA ILE A 289 -10.85 0.15 11.78
C ILE A 289 -12.11 0.80 12.40
N LEU A 290 -12.00 2.02 12.93
CA LEU A 290 -13.16 2.77 13.41
C LEU A 290 -14.17 3.08 12.31
N LEU A 291 -13.72 3.58 11.15
CA LEU A 291 -14.58 3.87 10.01
C LEU A 291 -15.25 2.60 9.47
N GLN A 292 -14.53 1.49 9.48
CA GLN A 292 -15.05 0.19 9.09
C GLN A 292 -16.17 -0.30 10.03
N LEU A 293 -15.98 -0.14 11.35
CA LEU A 293 -17.03 -0.42 12.33
C LEU A 293 -18.24 0.51 12.14
N GLY A 294 -17.98 1.81 11.97
CA GLY A 294 -19.01 2.83 11.75
C GLY A 294 -19.86 2.55 10.52
N SER A 295 -19.30 1.95 9.47
CA SER A 295 -20.03 1.59 8.24
C SER A 295 -21.14 0.55 8.47
N ASN A 296 -21.14 -0.17 9.60
CA ASN A 296 -22.26 -1.08 9.95
C ASN A 296 -23.51 -0.32 10.44
N VAL A 297 -23.39 0.97 10.78
CA VAL A 297 -24.54 1.81 11.14
C VAL A 297 -25.17 2.36 9.84
N PRO A 298 -26.45 2.07 9.54
CA PRO A 298 -27.07 2.44 8.26
C PRO A 298 -26.93 3.93 7.89
N ALA A 299 -27.09 4.83 8.85
CA ALA A 299 -26.93 6.28 8.64
C ALA A 299 -25.49 6.65 8.23
N LEU A 300 -24.47 6.01 8.83
CA LEU A 300 -23.07 6.24 8.49
C LEU A 300 -22.69 5.60 7.15
N SER A 301 -23.29 4.46 6.80
CA SER A 301 -23.10 3.83 5.48
C SER A 301 -23.63 4.72 4.36
N GLN A 302 -24.86 5.26 4.49
CA GLN A 302 -25.40 6.20 3.51
C GLN A 302 -24.52 7.44 3.35
N PHE A 303 -23.96 7.94 4.45
CA PHE A 303 -22.99 9.03 4.40
C PHE A 303 -21.69 8.64 3.68
N ALA A 304 -21.11 7.48 4.01
CA ALA A 304 -19.84 7.01 3.45
C ALA A 304 -19.90 6.79 1.93
N PHE A 305 -21.04 6.31 1.42
CA PHE A 305 -21.23 6.05 -0.02
C PHE A 305 -21.94 7.19 -0.76
N GLY A 306 -22.59 8.12 -0.05
CA GLY A 306 -23.32 9.24 -0.64
C GLY A 306 -22.43 10.40 -1.09
N PHE A 307 -21.24 10.56 -0.49
CA PHE A 307 -20.34 11.68 -0.78
C PHE A 307 -18.99 11.23 -1.31
N ARG A 308 -18.68 11.60 -2.56
CA ARG A 308 -17.40 11.27 -3.22
C ARG A 308 -16.18 11.71 -2.42
N ASN A 309 -16.25 12.86 -1.74
CA ASN A 309 -15.13 13.37 -0.93
C ASN A 309 -14.79 12.46 0.25
N VAL A 310 -15.80 11.80 0.86
CA VAL A 310 -15.59 10.85 1.96
C VAL A 310 -14.88 9.60 1.45
N VAL A 311 -15.29 9.08 0.29
CA VAL A 311 -14.60 7.94 -0.36
C VAL A 311 -13.15 8.30 -0.70
N ILE A 312 -12.91 9.50 -1.25
CA ILE A 312 -11.56 9.98 -1.57
C ILE A 312 -10.71 10.09 -0.29
N ALA A 313 -11.25 10.66 0.78
CA ALA A 313 -10.57 10.77 2.08
C ALA A 313 -10.20 9.38 2.62
N TYR A 314 -11.16 8.43 2.61
CA TYR A 314 -10.91 7.07 3.06
C TYR A 314 -9.81 6.36 2.26
N LEU A 315 -9.83 6.50 0.93
CA LEU A 315 -8.80 5.90 0.07
C LEU A 315 -7.43 6.51 0.34
N HIS A 316 -7.31 7.82 0.52
CA HIS A 316 -6.01 8.44 0.82
C HIS A 316 -5.52 8.12 2.24
N LEU A 317 -6.41 8.08 3.24
CA LEU A 317 -6.07 7.62 4.60
C LEU A 317 -5.39 6.24 4.56
N ILE A 318 -5.96 5.28 3.83
CA ILE A 318 -5.39 3.93 3.75
C ILE A 318 -4.15 3.88 2.86
N LEU A 319 -4.24 4.42 1.64
CA LEU A 319 -3.17 4.27 0.65
C LEU A 319 -1.97 5.15 0.96
N LEU A 320 -2.20 6.41 1.35
CA LEU A 320 -1.18 7.42 1.56
C LEU A 320 -0.68 7.41 3.01
N MET A 321 -1.58 7.66 3.98
CA MET A 321 -1.20 7.81 5.40
C MET A 321 -0.80 6.50 6.06
N CYS A 322 -1.46 5.39 5.73
CA CYS A 322 -1.16 4.07 6.28
C CYS A 322 -0.12 3.31 5.42
N VAL A 323 -0.48 2.84 4.24
CA VAL A 323 0.34 1.91 3.43
C VAL A 323 1.62 2.58 2.91
N SER A 324 1.52 3.73 2.24
CA SER A 324 2.69 4.36 1.60
C SER A 324 3.73 4.82 2.61
N ILE A 325 3.31 5.47 3.70
CA ILE A 325 4.22 5.87 4.77
C ILE A 325 4.84 4.67 5.48
N PHE A 326 4.09 3.59 5.70
CA PHE A 326 4.66 2.36 6.25
C PHE A 326 5.72 1.77 5.33
N LEU A 327 5.44 1.62 4.03
CA LEU A 327 6.38 1.06 3.06
C LEU A 327 7.62 1.95 2.87
N LEU A 328 7.45 3.27 2.91
CA LEU A 328 8.57 4.21 2.91
C LEU A 328 9.45 4.03 4.15
N ASN A 329 8.85 3.81 5.33
CA ASN A 329 9.60 3.48 6.53
C ASN A 329 10.36 2.16 6.39
N GLN A 330 9.77 1.15 5.73
CA GLN A 330 10.44 -0.13 5.43
C GLN A 330 11.65 0.05 4.49
N ILE A 331 11.56 0.95 3.50
CA ILE A 331 12.71 1.33 2.67
C ILE A 331 13.85 1.86 3.54
N LEU A 332 13.56 2.79 4.44
CA LEU A 332 14.57 3.42 5.29
C LEU A 332 15.12 2.44 6.34
N ALA A 333 14.28 1.56 6.87
CA ALA A 333 14.67 0.52 7.82
C ALA A 333 15.61 -0.54 7.22
N THR A 334 15.76 -0.60 5.90
CA THR A 334 16.77 -1.46 5.26
C THR A 334 18.22 -1.04 5.58
N ASN A 335 18.44 0.15 6.13
CA ASN A 335 19.76 0.75 6.37
C ASN A 335 20.64 0.88 5.10
N ALA A 336 20.03 0.81 3.91
CA ALA A 336 20.72 0.96 2.63
C ALA A 336 21.17 2.40 2.33
N PHE A 337 20.53 3.39 2.98
CA PHE A 337 20.73 4.82 2.72
C PHE A 337 21.29 5.54 3.95
N ARG A 338 22.02 6.64 3.72
CA ARG A 338 22.49 7.52 4.78
C ARG A 338 21.35 8.43 5.25
N MET A 339 21.11 8.47 6.56
CA MET A 339 20.13 9.37 7.18
C MET A 339 20.76 10.74 7.45
N THR A 340 20.75 11.61 6.44
CA THR A 340 21.25 12.99 6.56
C THR A 340 20.13 13.94 7.03
N LYS A 341 20.50 15.14 7.50
CA LYS A 341 19.51 16.17 7.88
C LYS A 341 18.48 16.44 6.76
N PRO A 342 18.88 16.63 5.47
CA PRO A 342 17.93 16.78 4.37
C PRO A 342 16.92 15.63 4.27
N VAL A 343 17.36 14.37 4.33
CA VAL A 343 16.47 13.19 4.29
C VAL A 343 15.46 13.24 5.43
N THR A 344 15.91 13.52 6.65
CA THR A 344 15.00 13.60 7.81
C THR A 344 14.02 14.77 7.72
N THR A 345 14.45 15.93 7.20
CA THR A 345 13.58 17.09 7.00
C THR A 345 12.53 16.82 5.94
N SER A 346 12.92 16.23 4.79
CA SER A 346 11.98 15.82 3.75
C SER A 346 10.93 14.84 4.25
N LEU A 347 11.31 13.89 5.11
CA LEU A 347 10.36 12.97 5.73
C LEU A 347 9.38 13.68 6.68
N LYS A 348 9.85 14.63 7.50
CA LYS A 348 8.97 15.40 8.39
C LYS A 348 7.97 16.25 7.60
N LEU A 349 8.43 16.93 6.55
CA LEU A 349 7.58 17.72 5.67
C LEU A 349 6.58 16.84 4.91
N LEU A 350 6.99 15.64 4.47
CA LEU A 350 6.10 14.67 3.85
C LEU A 350 4.98 14.23 4.81
N LEU A 351 5.34 13.86 6.05
CA LEU A 351 4.36 13.44 7.06
C LEU A 351 3.38 14.57 7.41
N LEU A 352 3.87 15.81 7.51
CA LEU A 352 3.04 16.99 7.71
C LEU A 352 2.10 17.20 6.52
N GLY A 353 2.62 17.18 5.28
CA GLY A 353 1.80 17.35 4.08
C GLY A 353 0.70 16.29 3.95
N ILE A 354 1.02 15.02 4.20
CA ILE A 354 0.01 13.95 4.18
C ILE A 354 -1.04 14.15 5.28
N PHE A 355 -0.61 14.53 6.50
CA PHE A 355 -1.55 14.80 7.58
C PHE A 355 -2.49 15.96 7.23
N LEU A 356 -1.97 17.05 6.67
CA LEU A 356 -2.77 18.18 6.22
C LEU A 356 -3.73 17.80 5.08
N ASN A 357 -3.30 16.94 4.15
CA ASN A 357 -4.17 16.45 3.07
C ASN A 357 -5.37 15.69 3.65
N GLU A 358 -5.11 14.75 4.56
CA GLU A 358 -6.17 13.99 5.22
C GLU A 358 -7.05 14.85 6.11
N ALA A 359 -6.48 15.84 6.81
CA ALA A 359 -7.26 16.76 7.64
C ALA A 359 -8.25 17.57 6.78
N VAL A 360 -7.80 18.12 5.65
CA VAL A 360 -8.68 18.90 4.76
C VAL A 360 -9.73 18.01 4.10
N LEU A 361 -9.35 16.82 3.59
CA LEU A 361 -10.32 15.87 3.01
C LEU A 361 -11.33 15.36 4.04
N GLY A 362 -10.88 15.09 5.27
CA GLY A 362 -11.73 14.71 6.39
C GLY A 362 -12.71 15.81 6.77
N LEU A 363 -12.25 17.06 6.88
CA LEU A 363 -13.11 18.21 7.13
C LEU A 363 -14.12 18.43 6.00
N MET A 364 -13.70 18.31 4.74
CA MET A 364 -14.64 18.36 3.59
C MET A 364 -15.69 17.26 3.67
N GLY A 365 -15.30 16.05 4.09
CA GLY A 365 -16.23 14.95 4.34
C GLY A 365 -17.23 15.32 5.44
N LEU A 366 -16.76 15.78 6.60
CA LEU A 366 -17.60 16.17 7.72
C LEU A 366 -18.57 17.31 7.37
N PHE A 367 -18.10 18.40 6.77
CA PHE A 367 -18.95 19.55 6.42
C PHE A 367 -19.94 19.25 5.29
N SER A 368 -19.64 18.27 4.43
CA SER A 368 -20.61 17.83 3.41
C SER A 368 -21.90 17.26 4.00
N THR A 369 -21.88 16.77 5.25
CA THR A 369 -23.11 16.34 5.98
C THR A 369 -24.09 17.48 6.22
N GLN A 370 -23.58 18.70 6.38
CA GLN A 370 -24.36 19.91 6.64
C GLN A 370 -24.55 20.72 5.35
N TYR A 371 -24.16 20.16 4.19
CA TYR A 371 -24.13 20.87 2.90
C TYR A 371 -23.28 22.15 2.93
N ILE A 372 -22.30 22.23 3.83
CA ILE A 372 -21.37 23.35 3.95
C ILE A 372 -20.13 23.03 3.09
N ALA A 373 -19.85 23.89 2.12
CA ALA A 373 -18.60 23.82 1.36
C ALA A 373 -17.48 24.50 2.16
N LEU A 374 -16.32 23.82 2.26
CA LEU A 374 -15.14 24.41 2.89
C LEU A 374 -14.52 25.43 1.92
N PRO A 375 -14.43 26.73 2.28
CA PRO A 375 -13.88 27.75 1.39
C PRO A 375 -12.41 27.47 1.09
N PHE A 376 -11.99 27.76 -0.14
CA PHE A 376 -10.62 27.56 -0.64
C PHE A 376 -10.08 26.12 -0.54
N ALA A 377 -10.94 25.11 -0.35
CA ALA A 377 -10.51 23.72 -0.27
C ALA A 377 -9.69 23.24 -1.48
N PRO A 378 -10.07 23.54 -2.75
CA PRO A 378 -9.25 23.19 -3.91
C PRO A 378 -7.82 23.76 -3.87
N GLU A 379 -7.68 25.03 -3.51
CA GLU A 379 -6.41 25.76 -3.46
C GLU A 379 -5.54 25.26 -2.31
N ILE A 380 -6.13 25.02 -1.14
CA ILE A 380 -5.43 24.44 0.02
C ILE A 380 -4.92 23.03 -0.33
N LEU A 381 -5.76 22.18 -0.94
CA LEU A 381 -5.37 20.83 -1.34
C LEU A 381 -4.28 20.83 -2.41
N LEU A 382 -4.29 21.81 -3.32
CA LEU A 382 -3.20 22.00 -4.29
C LEU A 382 -1.90 22.40 -3.58
N ALA A 383 -1.93 23.38 -2.68
CA ALA A 383 -0.75 23.81 -1.92
C ALA A 383 -0.15 22.67 -1.08
N VAL A 384 -1.01 21.89 -0.41
CA VAL A 384 -0.59 20.71 0.34
C VAL A 384 -0.04 19.61 -0.58
N SER A 385 -0.62 19.41 -1.76
CA SER A 385 -0.11 18.43 -2.74
C SER A 385 1.27 18.83 -3.28
N LEU A 386 1.51 20.13 -3.49
CA LEU A 386 2.83 20.65 -3.83
C LEU A 386 3.85 20.40 -2.70
N LEU A 387 3.46 20.62 -1.44
CA LEU A 387 4.31 20.29 -0.28
C LEU A 387 4.69 18.80 -0.27
N ILE A 388 3.75 17.90 -0.51
CA ILE A 388 3.99 16.44 -0.61
C ILE A 388 4.96 16.15 -1.76
N MET A 389 4.70 16.71 -2.95
CA MET A 389 5.52 16.51 -4.14
C MET A 389 6.96 16.96 -3.94
N PHE A 390 7.18 18.19 -3.45
CA PHE A 390 8.52 18.70 -3.18
C PHE A 390 9.22 17.89 -2.09
N SER A 391 8.50 17.48 -1.04
CA SER A 391 9.06 16.63 0.01
C SER A 391 9.56 15.30 -0.56
N LEU A 392 8.80 14.66 -1.46
CA LEU A 392 9.21 13.43 -2.13
C LEU A 392 10.38 13.63 -3.10
N PHE A 393 10.38 14.72 -3.85
CA PHE A 393 11.50 15.08 -4.72
C PHE A 393 12.80 15.24 -3.92
N PHE A 394 12.78 16.07 -2.87
CA PHE A 394 13.95 16.28 -2.02
C PHE A 394 14.39 15.01 -1.30
N LEU A 395 13.43 14.18 -0.86
CA LEU A 395 13.74 12.88 -0.28
C LEU A 395 14.50 12.01 -1.28
N TRP A 396 13.92 11.76 -2.45
CA TRP A 396 14.53 10.94 -3.50
C TRP A 396 15.90 11.44 -3.94
N PHE A 397 16.05 12.76 -4.11
CA PHE A 397 17.29 13.39 -4.52
C PHE A 397 18.41 13.19 -3.48
N ASN A 398 18.07 13.28 -2.19
CA ASN A 398 19.02 13.17 -1.08
C ASN A 398 19.26 11.73 -0.61
N LEU A 399 18.52 10.73 -1.12
CA LEU A 399 18.76 9.31 -0.81
C LEU A 399 20.06 8.81 -1.45
N LYS A 400 21.16 8.96 -0.71
CA LYS A 400 22.49 8.47 -1.08
C LYS A 400 22.78 7.13 -0.42
N ARG A 401 23.34 6.20 -1.21
CA ARG A 401 23.76 4.86 -0.74
C ARG A 401 24.74 5.00 0.42
N LYS A 402 24.55 4.21 1.48
CA LYS A 402 25.56 4.06 2.53
C LYS A 402 26.70 3.21 1.98
N THR A 403 27.89 3.79 1.81
CA THR A 403 29.11 3.01 1.56
C THR A 403 29.41 2.20 2.81
N VAL A 404 29.36 0.88 2.68
CA VAL A 404 29.95 -0.02 3.66
C VAL A 404 31.42 -0.09 3.29
N TYR A 405 32.30 0.55 4.06
CA TYR A 405 33.72 0.22 3.99
C TYR A 405 33.82 -1.25 4.41
N LYS A 406 34.22 -2.13 3.48
CA LYS A 406 34.71 -3.46 3.86
C LYS A 406 35.93 -3.19 4.74
N ASN A 407 35.83 -3.38 6.05
CA ASN A 407 37.03 -3.50 6.87
C ASN A 407 37.76 -4.76 6.41
N THR A 408 38.87 -4.58 5.70
CA THR A 408 39.82 -5.63 5.34
C THR A 408 40.64 -6.01 6.58
N SER A 409 40.01 -6.58 7.60
CA SER A 409 40.70 -6.99 8.83
C SER A 409 40.07 -8.21 9.51
N GLN A 410 39.80 -9.28 8.75
CA GLN A 410 39.49 -10.62 9.29
C GLN A 410 40.22 -11.76 8.54
N ASN A 411 41.51 -11.57 8.24
CA ASN A 411 42.44 -12.65 7.82
C ASN A 411 43.56 -12.86 8.87
N LEU A 412 43.24 -12.85 10.17
CA LEU A 412 44.24 -13.01 11.24
C LEU A 412 44.08 -14.26 12.11
N TRP A 413 43.33 -15.28 11.67
CA TRP A 413 43.16 -16.52 12.47
C TRP A 413 43.23 -17.82 11.67
N GLU A 414 43.91 -17.85 10.53
CA GLU A 414 44.34 -19.11 9.90
C GLU A 414 45.87 -19.17 9.84
N VAL A 415 46.41 -20.31 10.30
CA VAL A 415 47.82 -20.72 10.29
C VAL A 415 48.69 -20.24 11.47
N LYS A 416 48.33 -20.66 12.68
CA LYS A 416 49.30 -21.17 13.67
C LYS A 416 48.71 -22.40 14.35
N THR A 417 49.04 -23.58 13.81
CA THR A 417 49.12 -24.88 14.51
C THR A 417 49.20 -26.02 13.48
N LYS A 418 50.41 -26.34 13.04
CA LYS A 418 50.83 -27.72 12.76
C LYS A 418 52.32 -27.82 13.09
N HIS A 419 52.59 -28.40 14.27
CA HIS A 419 53.76 -29.24 14.48
C HIS A 419 53.51 -30.58 13.79
#